data_AF-D2JAL5-F1
#
_entry.id   AF-D2JAL5-F1
#
_cell.length_a   1.000
_cell.length_b   1.000
_cell.length_c   1.000
_cell.angle_alpha   90.00
_cell.angle_beta   90.00
_cell.angle_gamma   90.00
#
_symmetry.space_group_name_H-M   'P 1'
#
loop_
_entity.id
_entity.type
_entity.pdbx_description
1 polymer ?
#
loop_
_entity_poly.entity_id
_entity_poly.type
_entity_poly.pdbx_seq_one_letter_code
_entity_poly.pdbx_strand_id
1 'polypeptide(L)'
;MYEIKTKNVGGWFHKEKQETGNIVITKTYFEKYTKQIKVAQMILDDYEWIKSGKSLKKSEKQNESLVNELTSVHMENEKLVEEFNDLAQRYNYLLSENEKKDKELNYTLKLFNQVFKIIKSMMKEERYHTLINHIDNHLDNSKIREVMTIDNNDEQFFKKKYQAQE
;
A
#
# COMPACT_ATOMS: atom_id res chain seq x y z
N MET A 1 63.96 16.30 -21.90
CA MET A 1 64.91 15.90 -22.97
C MET A 1 65.77 14.80 -22.41
N TYR A 2 65.96 13.71 -23.16
CA TYR A 2 66.85 12.62 -22.77
C TYR A 2 68.11 12.69 -23.64
N GLU A 3 69.25 12.31 -23.08
CA GLU A 3 70.53 12.28 -23.78
C GLU A 3 71.17 10.91 -23.64
N ILE A 4 71.80 10.42 -24.69
CA ILE A 4 72.56 9.17 -24.63
C ILE A 4 73.92 9.48 -24.01
N LYS A 5 74.25 8.81 -22.91
CA LYS A 5 75.52 9.01 -22.22
C LYS A 5 76.65 8.47 -23.10
N THR A 6 77.56 9.35 -23.50
CA THR A 6 78.78 8.99 -24.22
C THR A 6 79.97 8.99 -23.27
N LYS A 7 80.97 8.14 -23.54
CA LYS A 7 82.26 8.10 -22.83
C LYS A 7 83.37 8.19 -23.87
N ASN A 8 84.42 8.96 -23.54
CA ASN A 8 85.64 9.01 -24.34
C ASN A 8 86.51 7.78 -24.02
N VAL A 9 86.87 7.01 -25.03
CA VAL A 9 87.70 5.80 -24.94
C VAL A 9 88.84 5.90 -25.97
N GLY A 10 90.05 5.49 -25.58
CA GLY A 10 91.28 5.61 -26.39
C GLY A 10 92.49 6.15 -25.62
N GLY A 11 93.69 6.03 -26.23
CA GLY A 11 94.98 6.42 -25.63
C GLY A 11 95.27 7.93 -25.71
N TRP A 12 96.40 8.36 -25.15
CA TRP A 12 96.75 9.80 -25.00
C TRP A 12 96.74 10.61 -26.31
N PHE A 13 96.85 9.95 -27.47
CA PHE A 13 96.92 10.58 -28.79
C PHE A 13 95.65 10.47 -29.65
N HIS A 14 94.69 9.60 -29.30
CA HIS A 14 93.39 9.47 -30.02
C HIS A 14 92.28 9.05 -29.05
N LYS A 15 91.21 9.87 -28.94
CA LYS A 15 90.01 9.59 -28.14
C LYS A 15 88.77 9.57 -29.02
N GLU A 16 88.00 8.49 -28.97
CA GLU A 16 86.70 8.36 -29.64
C GLU A 16 85.56 8.43 -28.62
N LYS A 17 84.45 9.07 -29.00
CA LYS A 17 83.21 9.06 -28.21
C LYS A 17 82.43 7.78 -28.52
N GLN A 18 82.31 6.88 -27.55
CA GLN A 18 81.42 5.72 -27.65
C GLN A 18 80.17 5.94 -26.80
N GLU A 19 79.01 5.58 -27.34
CA GLU A 19 77.75 5.53 -26.57
C GLU A 19 77.82 4.39 -25.56
N THR A 20 77.44 4.68 -24.32
CA THR A 20 77.51 3.70 -23.23
C THR A 20 76.25 2.85 -23.10
N GLY A 21 75.27 3.04 -23.99
CA GLY A 21 73.93 2.43 -23.89
C GLY A 21 73.06 2.99 -22.76
N ASN A 22 73.59 3.90 -21.92
CA ASN A 22 72.84 4.51 -20.83
C ASN A 22 72.14 5.79 -21.26
N ILE A 23 70.91 5.99 -20.81
CA ILE A 23 70.13 7.20 -21.05
C ILE A 23 70.21 8.10 -19.82
N VAL A 24 70.52 9.37 -20.03
CA VAL A 24 70.50 10.43 -19.02
C VAL A 24 69.21 11.21 -19.18
N ILE A 25 68.47 11.30 -18.10
CA ILE A 25 67.24 12.07 -18.00
C ILE A 25 67.43 13.13 -16.92
N THR A 26 66.96 14.33 -17.19
CA THR A 26 66.95 15.39 -16.18
C THR A 26 65.99 15.02 -15.05
N LYS A 27 66.36 15.38 -13.81
CA LYS A 27 65.58 15.10 -12.60
C LYS A 27 64.12 15.52 -12.74
N THR A 28 63.88 16.69 -13.32
CA THR A 28 62.54 17.25 -13.57
C THR A 28 61.67 16.36 -14.45
N TYR A 29 62.25 15.75 -15.49
CA TYR A 29 61.53 14.84 -16.37
C TYR A 29 61.33 13.48 -15.71
N PHE A 30 62.32 12.96 -14.99
CA PHE A 30 62.18 11.74 -14.21
C PHE A 30 61.01 11.84 -13.21
N GLU A 31 60.97 12.90 -12.41
CA GLU A 31 59.88 13.14 -11.45
C GLU A 31 58.51 13.27 -12.13
N LYS A 32 58.46 13.92 -13.31
CA LYS A 32 57.23 14.01 -14.12
C LYS A 32 56.75 12.63 -14.56
N TYR A 33 57.64 11.79 -15.08
CA TYR A 33 57.29 10.42 -15.50
C TYR A 33 56.90 9.55 -14.31
N THR A 34 57.59 9.65 -13.18
CA THR A 34 57.21 8.91 -11.96
C THR A 34 55.81 9.32 -11.48
N LYS A 35 55.47 10.61 -11.52
CA LYS A 35 54.10 11.08 -11.20
C LYS A 35 53.07 10.51 -12.16
N GLN A 36 53.34 10.52 -13.47
CA GLN A 36 52.44 9.96 -14.48
C GLN A 36 52.23 8.45 -14.31
N ILE A 37 53.30 7.69 -14.06
CA ILE A 37 53.23 6.24 -13.80
C ILE A 37 52.38 5.97 -12.56
N LYS A 38 52.59 6.71 -11.47
CA LYS A 38 51.77 6.57 -10.25
C LYS A 38 50.28 6.82 -10.53
N VAL A 39 49.95 7.89 -11.23
CA VAL A 39 48.56 8.20 -11.58
C VAL A 39 47.97 7.11 -12.50
N ALA A 40 48.72 6.63 -13.48
CA ALA A 40 48.30 5.55 -14.36
C ALA A 40 48.05 4.24 -13.59
N GLN A 41 48.91 3.91 -12.63
CA GLN A 41 48.73 2.75 -11.74
C GLN A 41 47.46 2.88 -10.92
N MET A 42 47.16 4.08 -10.41
CA MET A 42 45.98 4.33 -9.57
C MET A 42 44.65 4.17 -10.32
N ILE A 43 44.63 4.36 -11.65
CA ILE A 43 43.41 4.25 -12.47
C ILE A 43 43.31 2.92 -13.23
N LEU A 44 44.34 2.08 -13.20
CA LEU A 44 44.44 0.88 -14.03
C LEU A 44 43.34 -0.13 -13.69
N ASP A 45 43.10 -0.35 -12.40
CA ASP A 45 42.11 -1.32 -11.92
C ASP A 45 40.69 -0.87 -12.28
N ASP A 46 40.38 0.42 -12.10
CA ASP A 46 39.10 1.02 -12.49
C ASP A 46 38.89 0.94 -14.01
N TYR A 47 39.94 1.23 -14.80
CA TYR A 47 39.89 1.13 -16.26
C TYR A 47 39.60 -0.29 -16.72
N GLU A 48 40.30 -1.30 -16.18
CA GLU A 48 40.07 -2.71 -16.53
C GLU A 48 38.69 -3.18 -16.03
N TRP A 49 38.22 -2.71 -14.89
CA TRP A 49 36.87 -2.97 -14.41
C TRP A 49 35.79 -2.41 -15.35
N ILE A 50 35.92 -1.16 -15.77
CA ILE A 50 35.00 -0.49 -16.72
C ILE A 50 35.06 -1.19 -18.09
N LYS A 51 36.26 -1.42 -18.62
CA LYS A 51 36.49 -2.08 -19.90
C LYS A 51 35.95 -3.51 -19.94
N SER A 52 35.99 -4.23 -18.81
CA SER A 52 35.41 -5.58 -18.72
C SER A 52 33.88 -5.61 -18.86
N GLY A 53 33.21 -4.47 -18.77
CA GLY A 53 31.74 -4.36 -18.85
C GLY A 53 31.00 -4.99 -17.67
N LYS A 54 31.72 -5.47 -16.64
CA LYS A 54 31.12 -6.13 -15.46
C LYS A 54 30.18 -5.19 -14.70
N SER A 55 30.53 -3.92 -14.60
CA SER A 55 29.70 -2.90 -13.95
C SER A 55 28.36 -2.73 -14.68
N LEU A 56 28.40 -2.59 -16.01
CA LEU A 56 27.22 -2.46 -16.84
C LEU A 56 26.31 -3.68 -16.72
N LYS A 57 26.86 -4.90 -16.87
CA LYS A 57 26.10 -6.15 -16.73
C LYS A 57 25.45 -6.31 -15.36
N LYS A 58 26.12 -5.87 -14.29
CA LYS A 58 25.56 -5.89 -12.94
C LYS A 58 24.38 -4.94 -12.83
N SER A 59 24.52 -3.72 -13.35
CA SER A 59 23.47 -2.71 -13.37
C SER A 59 22.27 -3.15 -14.20
N GLU A 60 22.49 -3.74 -15.37
CA GLU A 60 21.44 -4.27 -16.25
C GLU A 60 20.62 -5.36 -15.56
N LYS A 61 21.29 -6.33 -14.89
CA LYS A 61 20.60 -7.37 -14.12
C LYS A 61 19.77 -6.81 -12.96
N GLN A 62 20.29 -5.81 -12.26
CA GLN A 62 19.56 -5.15 -11.19
C GLN A 62 18.32 -4.42 -11.74
N ASN A 63 18.48 -3.73 -12.87
CA ASN A 63 17.39 -3.03 -13.52
C ASN A 63 16.30 -4.01 -14.01
N GLU A 64 16.70 -5.13 -14.62
CA GLU A 64 15.78 -6.19 -15.04
C GLU A 64 14.98 -6.76 -13.85
N SER A 65 15.66 -7.03 -12.72
CA SER A 65 15.01 -7.50 -11.50
C SER A 65 13.98 -6.49 -10.98
N LEU A 66 14.34 -5.20 -10.94
CA LEU A 66 13.45 -4.14 -10.46
C LEU A 66 12.24 -3.94 -11.39
N VAL A 67 12.44 -4.04 -12.71
CA VAL A 67 11.35 -3.95 -13.68
C VAL A 67 10.38 -5.13 -13.52
N ASN A 68 10.89 -6.34 -13.28
CA ASN A 68 10.05 -7.52 -13.05
C ASN A 68 9.25 -7.38 -11.73
N GLU A 69 9.88 -6.92 -10.66
CA GLU A 69 9.21 -6.65 -9.38
C GLU A 69 8.13 -5.58 -9.52
N LEU A 70 8.44 -4.47 -10.19
CA LEU A 70 7.49 -3.39 -10.46
C LEU A 70 6.29 -3.89 -11.27
N THR A 71 6.53 -4.75 -12.27
CA THR A 71 5.47 -5.35 -13.09
C THR A 71 4.57 -6.26 -12.24
N SER A 72 5.15 -7.08 -11.37
CA SER A 72 4.39 -7.96 -10.47
C SER A 72 3.51 -7.15 -9.52
N VAL A 73 4.08 -6.14 -8.87
CA VAL A 73 3.36 -5.24 -7.96
C VAL A 73 2.24 -4.49 -8.70
N HIS A 74 2.48 -4.09 -9.94
CA HIS A 74 1.45 -3.44 -10.76
C HIS A 74 0.26 -4.38 -11.02
N MET A 75 0.50 -5.63 -11.42
CA MET A 75 -0.55 -6.62 -11.63
C MET A 75 -1.33 -6.94 -10.34
N GLU A 76 -0.65 -7.01 -9.19
CA GLU A 76 -1.30 -7.20 -7.89
C GLU A 76 -2.19 -6.01 -7.52
N ASN A 77 -1.72 -4.78 -7.76
CA ASN A 77 -2.51 -3.58 -7.52
C ASN A 77 -3.73 -3.50 -8.43
N GLU A 78 -3.63 -3.87 -9.72
CA GLU A 78 -4.77 -3.92 -10.63
C GLU A 78 -5.86 -4.88 -10.11
N LYS A 79 -5.47 -6.09 -9.69
CA LYS A 79 -6.39 -7.06 -9.08
C LYS A 79 -7.05 -6.52 -7.82
N LEU A 80 -6.28 -5.86 -6.95
CA LEU A 80 -6.81 -5.28 -5.72
C LEU A 80 -7.85 -4.17 -6.01
N VAL A 81 -7.61 -3.36 -7.06
CA VAL A 81 -8.57 -2.34 -7.51
C VAL A 81 -9.86 -2.98 -8.03
N GLU A 82 -9.76 -4.07 -8.79
CA GLU A 82 -10.93 -4.83 -9.24
C GLU A 82 -11.74 -5.40 -8.07
N GLU A 83 -11.07 -6.07 -7.13
CA GLU A 83 -11.71 -6.63 -5.93
C GLU A 83 -12.38 -5.54 -5.08
N PHE A 84 -11.73 -4.39 -4.93
CA PHE A 84 -12.29 -3.26 -4.20
C PHE A 84 -13.55 -2.70 -4.89
N ASN A 85 -13.53 -2.58 -6.22
CA ASN A 85 -14.68 -2.12 -6.99
C ASN A 85 -15.87 -3.08 -6.88
N ASP A 86 -15.62 -4.39 -6.98
CA ASP A 86 -16.63 -5.43 -6.77
C ASP A 86 -17.24 -5.35 -5.36
N LEU A 87 -16.40 -5.17 -4.35
CA LEU A 87 -16.86 -5.02 -2.96
C LEU A 87 -17.72 -3.76 -2.79
N ALA A 88 -17.29 -2.64 -3.35
CA ALA A 88 -18.05 -1.38 -3.31
C ALA A 88 -19.43 -1.52 -3.98
N GLN A 89 -19.50 -2.22 -5.12
CA GLN A 89 -20.77 -2.50 -5.80
C GLN A 89 -21.70 -3.36 -4.94
N ARG A 90 -21.18 -4.45 -4.35
CA ARG A 90 -21.95 -5.33 -3.47
C ARG A 90 -22.46 -4.60 -2.23
N TYR A 91 -21.62 -3.74 -1.64
CA TYR A 91 -22.02 -2.90 -0.51
C TYR A 91 -23.19 -1.98 -0.88
N ASN A 92 -23.09 -1.27 -2.01
CA ASN A 92 -24.15 -0.36 -2.47
C ASN A 92 -25.45 -1.12 -2.78
N TYR A 93 -25.36 -2.32 -3.35
CA TYR A 93 -26.51 -3.18 -3.59
C TYR A 93 -27.19 -3.58 -2.27
N LEU A 94 -26.42 -4.06 -1.29
CA LEU A 94 -26.94 -4.44 0.03
C LEU A 94 -27.55 -3.25 0.77
N LEU A 95 -26.96 -2.07 0.66
CA LEU A 95 -27.51 -0.85 1.23
C LEU A 95 -28.90 -0.55 0.63
N SER A 96 -29.04 -0.62 -0.69
CA SER A 96 -30.33 -0.39 -1.35
C SER A 96 -31.37 -1.47 -1.01
N GLU A 97 -30.97 -2.73 -0.93
CA GLU A 97 -31.80 -3.84 -0.46
C GLU A 97 -32.33 -3.59 0.97
N ASN A 98 -31.47 -3.17 1.89
CA ASN A 98 -31.85 -2.85 3.25
C ASN A 98 -32.82 -1.67 3.30
N GLU A 99 -32.57 -0.59 2.56
CA GLU A 99 -33.49 0.55 2.47
C GLU A 99 -34.88 0.15 1.95
N LYS A 100 -34.95 -0.78 1.00
CA LYS A 100 -36.24 -1.32 0.51
C LYS A 100 -36.94 -2.14 1.58
N LYS A 101 -36.22 -3.04 2.25
CA LYS A 101 -36.77 -3.85 3.35
C LYS A 101 -37.27 -2.99 4.50
N ASP A 102 -36.57 -1.91 4.84
CA ASP A 102 -37.01 -0.97 5.87
C ASP A 102 -38.30 -0.24 5.46
N LYS A 103 -38.43 0.16 4.19
CA LYS A 103 -39.68 0.75 3.66
C LYS A 103 -40.84 -0.24 3.73
N GLU A 104 -40.62 -1.48 3.30
CA GLU A 104 -41.63 -2.55 3.35
C GLU A 104 -42.03 -2.91 4.79
N LEU A 105 -41.06 -2.97 5.70
CA LEU A 105 -41.31 -3.19 7.13
C LEU A 105 -42.13 -2.05 7.70
N ASN A 106 -41.77 -0.79 7.44
CA ASN A 106 -42.52 0.37 7.92
C ASN A 106 -43.95 0.41 7.39
N TYR A 107 -44.15 0.03 6.12
CA TYR A 107 -45.49 -0.11 5.55
C TYR A 107 -46.29 -1.20 6.27
N THR A 108 -45.68 -2.36 6.49
CA THR A 108 -46.28 -3.48 7.22
C THR A 108 -46.65 -3.10 8.66
N LEU A 109 -45.77 -2.41 9.38
CA LEU A 109 -46.04 -1.92 10.75
C LEU A 109 -47.23 -0.95 10.77
N LYS A 110 -47.36 -0.06 9.78
CA LYS A 110 -48.54 0.83 9.64
C LYS A 110 -49.84 0.04 9.42
N LEU A 111 -49.81 -1.00 8.58
CA LEU A 111 -50.99 -1.85 8.39
C LEU A 111 -51.37 -2.57 9.68
N PHE A 112 -50.40 -3.14 10.41
CA PHE A 112 -50.68 -3.76 11.70
C PHE A 112 -51.27 -2.76 12.70
N ASN A 113 -50.76 -1.53 12.76
CA ASN A 113 -51.29 -0.51 13.65
C ASN A 113 -52.75 -0.19 13.33
N GLN A 114 -53.12 -0.11 12.04
CA GLN A 114 -54.51 0.04 11.62
C GLN A 114 -55.38 -1.15 12.05
N VAL A 115 -54.88 -2.39 11.92
CA VAL A 115 -55.58 -3.58 12.41
C VAL A 115 -55.81 -3.51 13.92
N PHE A 116 -54.79 -3.15 14.70
CA PHE A 116 -54.91 -2.99 16.15
C PHE A 116 -55.90 -1.88 16.53
N LYS A 117 -55.97 -0.79 15.76
CA LYS A 117 -56.98 0.25 15.94
C LYS A 117 -58.41 -0.26 15.72
N ILE A 118 -58.61 -1.12 14.72
CA ILE A 118 -59.91 -1.78 14.46
C ILE A 118 -60.26 -2.75 15.59
N ILE A 119 -59.30 -3.57 16.03
CA ILE A 119 -59.51 -4.49 17.15
C ILE A 119 -59.88 -3.71 18.42
N LYS A 120 -59.15 -2.63 18.72
CA LYS A 120 -59.43 -1.78 19.88
C LYS A 120 -60.83 -1.18 19.83
N SER A 121 -61.28 -0.70 18.66
CA SER A 121 -62.62 -0.09 18.52
C SER A 121 -63.76 -1.09 18.68
N MET A 122 -63.52 -2.38 18.46
CA MET A 122 -64.51 -3.45 18.62
C MET A 122 -64.57 -4.03 20.04
N MET A 123 -63.65 -3.65 20.93
CA MET A 123 -63.46 -4.28 22.23
C MET A 123 -63.41 -3.24 23.36
N LYS A 124 -63.64 -3.71 24.60
CA LYS A 124 -63.42 -2.87 25.79
C LYS A 124 -61.93 -2.78 26.11
N GLU A 125 -61.52 -1.66 26.71
CA GLU A 125 -60.12 -1.34 27.06
C GLU A 125 -59.41 -2.49 27.81
N GLU A 126 -60.04 -3.04 28.85
CA GLU A 126 -59.47 -4.13 29.66
C GLU A 126 -59.17 -5.41 28.84
N ARG A 127 -60.04 -5.72 27.86
CA ARG A 127 -59.83 -6.87 26.97
C ARG A 127 -58.74 -6.59 25.95
N TYR A 128 -58.62 -5.34 25.50
CA TYR A 128 -57.54 -4.92 24.63
C TYR A 128 -56.19 -5.00 25.34
N HIS A 129 -56.08 -4.48 26.56
CA HIS A 129 -54.86 -4.59 27.39
C HIS A 129 -54.47 -6.04 27.65
N THR A 130 -55.44 -6.92 27.90
CA THR A 130 -55.16 -8.37 28.03
C THR A 130 -54.54 -8.96 26.76
N LEU A 131 -55.08 -8.61 25.58
CA LEU A 131 -54.58 -9.07 24.29
C LEU A 131 -53.15 -8.58 24.03
N ILE A 132 -52.90 -7.27 24.11
CA ILE A 132 -51.58 -6.70 23.83
C ILE A 132 -50.54 -7.17 24.85
N ASN A 133 -50.93 -7.42 26.10
CA ASN A 133 -50.06 -8.00 27.12
C ASN A 133 -49.63 -9.42 26.76
N HIS A 134 -50.57 -10.24 26.29
CA HIS A 134 -50.27 -11.59 25.85
C HIS A 134 -49.28 -11.59 24.69
N ILE A 135 -49.53 -10.75 23.68
CA ILE A 135 -48.64 -10.61 22.51
C ILE A 135 -47.25 -10.13 22.92
N ASP A 136 -47.17 -9.09 23.76
CA ASP A 136 -45.90 -8.51 24.21
C ASP A 136 -45.06 -9.50 25.03
N ASN A 137 -45.67 -10.32 25.88
CA ASN A 137 -44.96 -11.36 26.64
C ASN A 137 -44.35 -12.47 25.75
N HIS A 138 -44.87 -12.66 24.54
CA HIS A 138 -44.39 -13.69 23.62
C HIS A 138 -43.40 -13.16 22.57
N LEU A 139 -43.46 -11.87 22.23
CA LEU A 139 -42.64 -11.30 21.17
C LEU A 139 -41.49 -10.42 21.67
N ASP A 140 -41.59 -9.88 22.88
CA ASP A 140 -40.64 -8.92 23.49
C ASP A 140 -39.93 -8.01 22.47
N ASN A 141 -40.72 -7.23 21.73
CA ASN A 141 -40.22 -6.40 20.64
C ASN A 141 -40.80 -4.99 20.74
N SER A 142 -39.94 -4.00 20.92
CA SER A 142 -40.32 -2.60 21.08
C SER A 142 -41.10 -2.04 19.87
N LYS A 143 -40.78 -2.45 18.64
CA LYS A 143 -41.52 -2.01 17.43
C LYS A 143 -42.93 -2.57 17.40
N ILE A 144 -43.13 -3.80 17.89
CA ILE A 144 -44.46 -4.41 17.98
C ILE A 144 -45.28 -3.73 19.09
N ARG A 145 -44.65 -3.38 20.21
CA ARG A 145 -45.29 -2.55 21.26
C ARG A 145 -45.77 -1.21 20.71
N GLU A 146 -44.95 -0.52 19.94
CA GLU A 146 -45.32 0.75 19.30
C GLU A 146 -46.54 0.57 18.39
N VAL A 147 -46.55 -0.48 17.57
CA VAL A 147 -47.68 -0.82 16.69
C VAL A 147 -48.98 -1.08 17.46
N MET A 148 -48.91 -1.71 18.63
CA MET A 148 -50.05 -2.00 19.50
C MET A 148 -50.47 -0.81 20.39
N THR A 149 -49.70 0.27 20.43
CA THR A 149 -50.03 1.45 21.22
C THR A 149 -50.87 2.41 20.37
N ILE A 150 -52.18 2.45 20.60
CA ILE A 150 -53.12 3.24 19.79
C ILE A 150 -53.39 4.61 20.40
N ASP A 151 -53.40 4.69 21.74
CA ASP A 151 -53.59 5.93 22.48
C ASP A 151 -52.81 5.96 23.81
N ASN A 152 -52.99 7.04 24.57
CA ASN A 152 -52.30 7.28 25.84
C ASN A 152 -52.62 6.23 26.92
N ASN A 153 -53.77 5.55 26.88
CA ASN A 153 -54.09 4.53 27.88
C ASN A 153 -53.22 3.29 27.67
N ASP A 154 -52.97 2.90 26.42
CA ASP A 154 -52.07 1.80 26.07
C ASP A 154 -50.62 2.14 26.44
N GLU A 155 -50.22 3.39 26.20
CA GLU A 155 -48.89 3.88 26.57
C GLU A 155 -48.67 3.83 28.09
N GLN A 156 -49.66 4.26 28.86
CA GLN A 156 -49.62 4.16 30.33
C GLN A 156 -49.61 2.71 30.80
N PHE A 157 -50.33 1.81 30.12
CA PHE A 157 -50.33 0.39 30.41
C PHE A 157 -48.91 -0.19 30.27
N PHE A 158 -48.25 0.02 29.15
CA PHE A 158 -46.88 -0.47 28.94
C PHE A 158 -45.88 0.20 29.90
N LYS A 159 -45.98 1.51 30.13
CA LYS A 159 -45.13 2.22 31.11
C LYS A 159 -45.22 1.59 32.50
N LYS A 160 -46.44 1.33 33.00
CA LYS A 160 -46.64 0.67 34.30
C LYS A 160 -46.08 -0.75 34.33
N LYS A 161 -46.27 -1.52 33.24
CA LYS A 161 -45.76 -2.89 33.12
C LYS A 161 -44.23 -2.95 33.28
N TYR A 162 -43.51 -2.06 32.60
CA TYR A 162 -42.04 -2.08 32.60
C TYR A 162 -41.43 -1.32 33.79
N GLN A 163 -42.14 -0.35 34.38
CA GLN A 163 -41.73 0.25 35.66
C GLN A 163 -41.84 -0.72 36.84
N ALA A 164 -42.74 -1.70 36.78
CA ALA A 164 -42.90 -2.71 37.83
C ALA A 164 -41.90 -3.88 37.73
N GLN A 165 -41.03 -3.88 36.72
CA GLN A 165 -40.00 -4.89 36.49
C GLN A 165 -38.58 -4.43 36.84
N GLU A 166 -38.39 -3.14 37.19
CA GLU A 166 -37.18 -2.58 37.83
C GLU A 166 -37.27 -2.66 39.37
#